data_AF-A0A1L7GGC4-F1
#
_entry.id   AF-A0A1L7GGC4-F1
#
_cell.length_a   1.000
_cell.length_b   1.000
_cell.length_c   1.000
_cell.angle_alpha   90.00
_cell.angle_beta   90.00
_cell.angle_gamma   90.00
#
_symmetry.space_group_name_H-M   'P 1'
#
loop_
_entity.id
_entity.type
_entity.pdbx_description
1 polymer ?
#
loop_
_entity_poly.entity_id
_entity_poly.type
_entity_poly.pdbx_seq_one_letter_code
_entity_poly.pdbx_strand_id
1 'polypeptide(L)'
;MAPVETEDISHGESHAVLIGVSSYRDTAFPEVPAALNSVRGMFDVLTDPELCGWSEDRVTIIENPENAAMLAQKLRRIAEQTSDTLLVYFVGHGVISDLGDVCLAVQGTDLRDPDLTGLEYSKVRHIVMGSPAQVKIVILDCCYSGRVIQGLSAGGDSHFADVTAVSGAYTLTAADAAAHVVPLAEQITVPTSFTRAFLDVVREGIHDGPSALTLGDIYRELRLLIQSRGLPEPNRRGTDTVDLYTFTRNTAFRPPGHTAERAGDLTVRLITPEAEELLIRLMEKQDPVDLTLENLATLDDSPGIYQLYRRQARNEGAIVYVGQSDRSLRQRLQGQMVKISGRLNIDVNEMSFARLYVEDDLSVVNPARLLVNRLRDQGEEIPWHMNGFGNSDPGRNRDRTALKFQHFDAQHPINLDWVIRNDGPSGRMAVLEFATLVKGKLPYLFRFAYQGREIETVSVEVPEGAISADKAFRLLAAALGAEWQVSALSGYVVMYRERGVEYPSATRYYCGTRVWDSTPEFYGA
;
A
#
# COMPACT_ATOMS: atom_id res chain seq x y z
N MET A 1 -28.58 4.52 -31.77
CA MET A 1 -28.53 4.80 -30.33
C MET A 1 -28.75 3.49 -29.59
N ALA A 2 -27.66 2.86 -29.18
CA ALA A 2 -27.65 1.96 -28.04
C ALA A 2 -26.98 2.73 -26.89
N PRO A 3 -27.37 2.53 -25.63
CA PRO A 3 -26.75 3.24 -24.51
C PRO A 3 -25.28 2.80 -24.41
N VAL A 4 -24.39 3.76 -24.17
CA VAL A 4 -23.06 3.47 -23.65
C VAL A 4 -23.28 2.95 -22.23
N GLU A 5 -22.91 1.71 -21.96
CA GLU A 5 -22.90 1.18 -20.59
C GLU A 5 -21.85 1.97 -19.80
N THR A 6 -22.32 2.93 -19.02
CA THR A 6 -21.59 3.47 -17.88
C THR A 6 -21.53 2.37 -16.84
N GLU A 7 -20.33 1.93 -16.46
CA GLU A 7 -20.18 1.16 -15.21
C GLU A 7 -20.69 2.06 -14.07
N ASP A 8 -21.91 1.80 -13.61
CA ASP A 8 -22.46 2.46 -12.43
C ASP A 8 -21.63 2.07 -11.21
N ILE A 9 -21.07 3.07 -10.52
CA ILE A 9 -20.43 2.86 -9.23
C ILE A 9 -21.55 2.53 -8.23
N SER A 10 -21.81 1.24 -8.02
CA SER A 10 -22.87 0.79 -7.11
C SER A 10 -22.37 0.88 -5.66
N HIS A 11 -22.95 1.80 -4.89
CA HIS A 11 -22.68 1.97 -3.45
C HIS A 11 -23.73 1.33 -2.55
N GLY A 12 -24.57 0.43 -3.07
CA GLY A 12 -25.75 -0.09 -2.38
C GLY A 12 -25.48 -0.71 -1.01
N GLU A 13 -24.27 -1.24 -0.79
CA GLU A 13 -23.81 -1.88 0.46
C GLU A 13 -22.56 -1.21 1.06
N SER A 14 -22.27 0.02 0.63
CA SER A 14 -21.19 0.87 1.13
C SER A 14 -21.70 1.79 2.25
N HIS A 15 -20.83 2.15 3.21
CA HIS A 15 -21.17 3.08 4.30
C HIS A 15 -19.99 3.95 4.72
N ALA A 16 -20.23 5.25 4.85
CA ALA A 16 -19.24 6.25 5.23
C ALA A 16 -19.57 6.81 6.62
N VAL A 17 -18.57 6.96 7.47
CA VAL A 17 -18.69 7.54 8.81
C VAL A 17 -17.77 8.74 8.89
N LEU A 18 -18.35 9.94 8.98
CA LEU A 18 -17.65 11.21 9.02
C LEU A 18 -17.70 11.77 10.45
N ILE A 19 -16.56 11.82 11.13
CA ILE A 19 -16.45 12.20 12.54
C ILE A 19 -15.69 13.52 12.63
N GLY A 20 -16.31 14.53 13.23
CA GLY A 20 -15.70 15.85 13.39
C GLY A 20 -15.76 16.33 14.83
N VAL A 21 -14.64 16.77 15.38
CA VAL A 21 -14.55 17.30 16.75
C VAL A 21 -14.00 18.73 16.70
N SER A 22 -14.89 19.68 16.95
CA SER A 22 -14.61 21.12 16.85
C SER A 22 -14.44 21.81 18.20
N SER A 23 -14.97 21.22 19.27
CA SER A 23 -14.88 21.74 20.63
C SER A 23 -14.57 20.61 21.60
N TYR A 24 -13.91 20.95 22.71
CA TYR A 24 -13.43 20.03 23.73
C TYR A 24 -13.78 20.58 25.12
N ARG A 25 -14.09 19.70 26.06
CA ARG A 25 -14.35 20.10 27.46
C ARG A 25 -13.07 20.47 28.19
N ASP A 26 -11.98 19.74 27.91
CA ASP A 26 -10.66 20.09 28.40
C ASP A 26 -10.10 21.25 27.56
N THR A 27 -9.96 22.41 28.21
CA THR A 27 -9.46 23.64 27.60
C THR A 27 -8.00 23.57 27.13
N ALA A 28 -7.28 22.51 27.50
CA ALA A 28 -5.94 22.26 26.98
C ALA A 28 -5.95 21.87 25.49
N PHE A 29 -7.09 21.42 24.97
CA PHE A 29 -7.31 21.26 23.53
C PHE A 29 -7.83 22.56 22.92
N PRO A 30 -7.09 23.18 21.98
CA PRO A 30 -7.62 24.30 21.22
C PRO A 30 -8.88 23.89 20.44
N GLU A 31 -9.85 24.79 20.31
CA GLU A 31 -11.00 24.56 19.43
C GLU A 31 -10.56 24.48 17.97
N VAL A 32 -11.28 23.67 17.19
CA VAL A 32 -11.09 23.50 15.75
C VAL A 32 -12.43 23.69 15.03
N PRO A 33 -13.02 24.91 14.99
CA PRO A 33 -14.28 25.16 14.29
C PRO A 33 -14.31 24.63 12.84
N ALA A 34 -13.15 24.68 12.16
CA ALA A 34 -12.97 24.15 10.81
C ALA A 34 -13.30 22.65 10.67
N ALA A 35 -13.27 21.86 11.75
CA ALA A 35 -13.54 20.43 11.72
C ALA A 35 -14.96 20.09 11.23
N LEU A 36 -15.98 20.86 11.66
CA LEU A 36 -17.35 20.64 11.18
C LEU A 36 -17.52 21.07 9.72
N ASN A 37 -16.79 22.11 9.29
CA ASN A 37 -16.76 22.51 7.87
C ASN A 37 -16.10 21.44 7.00
N SER A 38 -15.05 20.79 7.51
CA SER A 38 -14.41 19.65 6.85
C SER A 38 -15.34 18.44 6.73
N VAL A 39 -16.07 18.09 7.79
CA VAL A 39 -17.09 17.03 7.75
C VAL A 39 -18.18 17.33 6.72
N ARG A 40 -18.69 18.56 6.70
CA ARG A 40 -19.69 18.99 5.70
C ARG A 40 -19.16 18.91 4.29
N GLY A 41 -17.95 19.42 4.04
CA GLY A 41 -17.34 19.35 2.71
C GLY A 41 -17.13 17.91 2.22
N MET A 42 -16.73 16.99 3.11
CA MET A 42 -16.64 15.56 2.80
C MET A 42 -18.01 14.93 2.53
N PHE A 43 -19.03 15.29 3.32
CA PHE A 43 -20.41 14.85 3.06
C PHE A 43 -20.86 15.29 1.67
N ASP A 44 -20.72 16.58 1.36
CA ASP A 44 -21.13 17.15 0.07
C ASP A 44 -20.49 16.41 -1.10
N VAL A 45 -19.18 16.18 -1.06
CA VAL A 45 -18.45 15.47 -2.13
C VAL A 45 -18.87 14.00 -2.26
N LEU A 46 -19.09 13.31 -1.13
CA LEU A 46 -19.50 11.91 -1.14
C LEU A 46 -20.91 11.75 -1.72
N THR A 47 -21.84 12.66 -1.39
CA THR A 47 -23.24 12.57 -1.83
C THR A 47 -23.51 13.20 -3.19
N ASP A 48 -22.58 14.01 -3.72
CA ASP A 48 -22.74 14.65 -5.02
C ASP A 48 -22.81 13.58 -6.15
N PRO A 49 -23.92 13.51 -6.90
CA PRO A 49 -24.11 12.54 -7.99
C PRO A 49 -23.08 12.63 -9.12
N GLU A 50 -22.52 13.83 -9.35
CA GLU A 50 -21.52 14.06 -10.39
C GLU A 50 -20.10 13.70 -9.92
N LEU A 51 -19.92 13.46 -8.61
CA LEU A 51 -18.65 13.06 -7.98
C LEU A 51 -18.69 11.59 -7.55
N CYS A 52 -19.01 11.32 -6.28
CA CYS A 52 -18.99 9.97 -5.71
C CYS A 52 -20.39 9.32 -5.73
N GLY A 53 -21.48 10.09 -5.68
CA GLY A 53 -22.85 9.58 -5.82
C GLY A 53 -23.33 8.62 -4.72
N TRP A 54 -22.82 8.76 -3.49
CA TRP A 54 -23.31 7.99 -2.34
C TRP A 54 -24.71 8.45 -1.95
N SER A 55 -25.58 7.52 -1.59
CA SER A 55 -26.87 7.86 -1.01
C SER A 55 -26.69 8.48 0.37
N GLU A 56 -27.44 9.54 0.70
CA GLU A 56 -27.30 10.27 1.97
C GLU A 56 -27.49 9.37 3.20
N ASP A 57 -28.36 8.35 3.12
CA ASP A 57 -28.59 7.38 4.20
C ASP A 57 -27.39 6.44 4.44
N ARG A 58 -26.45 6.38 3.49
CA ARG A 58 -25.17 5.65 3.58
C ARG A 58 -24.01 6.50 4.08
N VAL A 59 -24.25 7.78 4.39
CA VAL A 59 -23.22 8.69 4.95
C VAL A 59 -23.66 9.16 6.35
N THR A 60 -23.01 8.64 7.39
CA THR A 60 -23.30 8.99 8.78
C THR A 60 -22.34 10.05 9.30
N ILE A 61 -22.89 11.24 9.58
CA ILE A 61 -22.18 12.31 10.28
C ILE A 61 -22.24 12.10 11.80
N ILE A 62 -21.11 12.30 12.49
CA ILE A 62 -20.99 12.30 13.95
C ILE A 62 -20.20 13.55 14.36
N GLU A 63 -20.92 14.59 14.79
CA GLU A 63 -20.32 15.84 15.26
C GLU A 63 -20.14 15.82 16.79
N ASN A 64 -18.97 16.28 17.26
CA ASN A 64 -18.61 16.44 18.67
C ASN A 64 -19.04 15.26 19.57
N PRO A 65 -18.68 14.00 19.25
CA PRO A 65 -18.97 12.87 20.11
C PRO A 65 -18.39 13.10 21.52
N GLU A 66 -19.20 12.92 22.56
CA GLU A 66 -18.74 13.14 23.94
C GLU A 66 -17.95 11.96 24.49
N ASN A 67 -18.34 10.73 24.15
CA ASN A 67 -17.86 9.51 24.77
C ASN A 67 -17.23 8.56 23.74
N ALA A 68 -15.94 8.26 23.92
CA ALA A 68 -15.15 7.42 23.02
C ALA A 68 -15.70 5.98 22.91
N ALA A 69 -16.18 5.40 24.02
CA ALA A 69 -16.73 4.04 24.01
C ALA A 69 -18.04 3.97 23.21
N MET A 70 -18.93 4.97 23.37
CA MET A 70 -20.17 5.05 22.58
C MET A 70 -19.87 5.26 21.08
N LEU A 71 -18.88 6.11 20.77
CA LEU A 71 -18.41 6.30 19.39
C LEU A 71 -17.91 4.99 18.79
N ALA A 72 -17.05 4.26 19.51
CA ALA A 72 -16.53 2.96 19.08
C ALA A 72 -17.64 1.93 18.88
N GLN A 73 -18.63 1.88 19.77
CA GLN A 73 -19.79 0.99 19.61
C GLN A 73 -20.63 1.34 18.38
N LYS A 74 -20.88 2.63 18.13
CA LYS A 74 -21.62 3.08 16.95
C LYS A 74 -20.86 2.74 15.66
N LEU A 75 -19.55 3.01 15.63
CA LEU A 75 -18.68 2.66 14.50
C LEU A 75 -18.70 1.15 14.25
N ARG A 76 -18.63 0.32 15.31
CA ARG A 76 -18.68 -1.14 15.18
C ARG A 76 -19.97 -1.64 14.54
N ARG A 77 -21.14 -1.14 14.97
CA ARG A 77 -22.42 -1.55 14.39
C ARG A 77 -22.52 -1.23 12.90
N ILE A 78 -22.04 -0.04 12.50
CA ILE A 78 -22.00 0.35 11.09
C ILE A 78 -21.04 -0.55 10.32
N ALA A 79 -19.83 -0.76 10.86
CA ALA A 79 -18.81 -1.60 10.24
C ALA A 79 -19.29 -3.05 10.04
N GLU A 80 -20.03 -3.63 10.98
CA GLU A 80 -20.60 -4.99 10.89
C GLU A 80 -21.67 -5.12 9.79
N GLN A 81 -22.33 -4.02 9.42
CA GLN A 81 -23.40 -3.98 8.41
C GLN A 81 -22.92 -3.55 7.02
N THR A 82 -21.64 -3.21 6.87
CA THR A 82 -21.07 -2.69 5.62
C THR A 82 -20.29 -3.79 4.91
N SER A 83 -20.67 -4.15 3.68
CA SER A 83 -20.07 -5.29 2.96
C SER A 83 -19.32 -4.92 1.67
N ASP A 84 -19.56 -3.73 1.11
CA ASP A 84 -18.85 -3.24 -0.07
C ASP A 84 -17.67 -2.31 0.31
N THR A 85 -17.93 -1.02 0.54
CA THR A 85 -16.90 -0.06 0.98
C THR A 85 -17.23 0.54 2.35
N LEU A 86 -16.30 0.46 3.30
CA LEU A 86 -16.35 1.19 4.57
C LEU A 86 -15.35 2.35 4.55
N LEU A 87 -15.84 3.58 4.59
CA LEU A 87 -15.02 4.79 4.72
C LEU A 87 -15.17 5.39 6.12
N VAL A 88 -14.05 5.59 6.83
CA VAL A 88 -14.01 6.29 8.11
C VAL A 88 -13.17 7.55 7.94
N TYR A 89 -13.79 8.71 8.07
CA TYR A 89 -13.11 9.99 8.06
C TYR A 89 -13.16 10.60 9.46
N PHE A 90 -12.02 11.02 10.00
CA PHE A 90 -11.92 11.70 11.28
C PHE A 90 -11.17 13.02 11.15
N VAL A 91 -11.73 14.08 11.72
CA VAL A 91 -11.09 15.40 11.81
C VAL A 91 -11.21 15.98 13.23
N GLY A 92 -10.06 16.40 13.77
CA GLY A 92 -9.94 16.85 15.17
C GLY A 92 -8.52 16.68 15.70
N HIS A 93 -8.34 16.65 17.02
CA HIS A 93 -7.03 16.44 17.63
C HIS A 93 -6.66 14.95 17.70
N GLY A 94 -5.38 14.66 17.44
CA GLY A 94 -4.75 13.39 17.78
C GLY A 94 -3.75 13.61 18.92
N VAL A 95 -3.69 12.67 19.86
CA VAL A 95 -2.73 12.68 20.97
C VAL A 95 -2.05 11.33 21.11
N ILE A 96 -0.79 11.34 21.51
CA ILE A 96 -0.07 10.11 21.87
C ILE A 96 -0.22 9.94 23.37
N SER A 97 -0.73 8.80 23.80
CA SER A 97 -0.79 8.44 25.22
C SER A 97 0.61 8.15 25.77
N ASP A 98 0.74 8.09 27.10
CA ASP A 98 2.02 7.73 27.73
C ASP A 98 2.47 6.29 27.36
N LEU A 99 1.55 5.46 26.85
CA LEU A 99 1.83 4.10 26.35
C LEU A 99 2.34 4.08 24.90
N GLY A 100 2.42 5.24 24.24
CA GLY A 100 2.85 5.37 22.84
C GLY A 100 1.73 5.15 21.82
N ASP A 101 0.50 4.93 22.27
CA ASP A 101 -0.66 4.71 21.40
C ASP A 101 -1.28 6.02 20.93
N VAL A 102 -1.72 6.03 19.68
CA VAL A 102 -2.45 7.16 19.09
C VAL A 102 -3.90 7.15 19.57
N CYS A 103 -4.36 8.24 20.14
CA CYS A 103 -5.75 8.45 20.55
C CYS A 103 -6.35 9.62 19.76
N LEU A 104 -7.51 9.37 19.15
CA LEU A 104 -8.35 10.38 18.52
C LEU A 104 -9.17 11.05 19.61
N ALA A 105 -8.95 12.35 19.83
CA ALA A 105 -9.61 13.10 20.87
C ALA A 105 -11.09 13.31 20.51
N VAL A 106 -11.98 12.96 21.43
CA VAL A 106 -13.41 13.25 21.37
C VAL A 106 -13.72 14.42 22.31
N GLN A 107 -14.93 14.99 22.28
CA GLN A 107 -15.25 16.21 23.04
C GLN A 107 -15.04 16.03 24.56
N GLY A 108 -15.22 14.81 25.09
CA GLY A 108 -15.00 14.46 26.50
C GLY A 108 -13.61 13.94 26.85
N THR A 109 -12.63 13.99 25.94
CA THR A 109 -11.25 13.54 26.22
C THR A 109 -10.56 14.50 27.21
N ASP A 110 -9.93 13.92 28.24
CA ASP A 110 -9.01 14.60 29.17
C ASP A 110 -7.58 14.40 28.63
N LEU A 111 -6.83 15.50 28.46
CA LEU A 111 -5.47 15.46 27.89
C LEU A 111 -4.49 14.68 28.79
N ARG A 112 -4.78 14.55 30.09
CA ARG A 112 -3.94 13.82 31.05
C ARG A 112 -4.11 12.31 30.92
N ASP A 113 -5.31 11.86 30.56
CA ASP A 113 -5.68 10.44 30.47
C ASP A 113 -6.30 10.11 29.10
N PRO A 114 -5.58 10.35 27.98
CA PRO A 114 -6.15 10.23 26.63
C PRO A 114 -6.41 8.79 26.20
N ASP A 115 -5.70 7.81 26.76
CA ASP A 115 -5.94 6.36 26.59
C ASP A 115 -7.24 5.89 27.27
N LEU A 116 -7.58 6.51 28.41
CA LEU A 116 -8.79 6.18 29.16
C LEU A 116 -10.04 6.88 28.60
N THR A 117 -9.90 8.12 28.15
CA THR A 117 -11.03 9.00 27.80
C THR A 117 -11.14 9.30 26.30
N GLY A 118 -10.07 9.11 25.53
CA GLY A 118 -10.02 9.25 24.08
C GLY A 118 -10.29 7.94 23.35
N LEU A 119 -10.43 8.05 22.02
CA LEU A 119 -10.64 6.88 21.16
C LEU A 119 -9.29 6.43 20.60
N GLU A 120 -8.69 5.39 21.19
CA GLU A 120 -7.50 4.77 20.64
C GLU A 120 -7.69 4.36 19.18
N TYR A 121 -6.75 4.74 18.32
CA TYR A 121 -6.75 4.40 16.92
C TYR A 121 -6.66 2.89 16.70
N SER A 122 -5.98 2.16 17.58
CA SER A 122 -5.93 0.70 17.56
C SER A 122 -7.32 0.05 17.64
N LYS A 123 -8.26 0.64 18.41
CA LYS A 123 -9.66 0.22 18.50
C LYS A 123 -10.41 0.50 17.20
N VAL A 124 -10.23 1.68 16.62
CA VAL A 124 -10.80 2.04 15.30
C VAL A 124 -10.32 1.07 14.23
N ARG A 125 -9.00 0.84 14.17
CA ARG A 125 -8.36 -0.12 13.28
C ARG A 125 -8.94 -1.52 13.43
N HIS A 126 -9.09 -2.01 14.67
CA HIS A 126 -9.67 -3.33 14.92
C HIS A 126 -11.13 -3.42 14.43
N ILE A 127 -11.92 -2.37 14.64
CA ILE A 127 -13.31 -2.31 14.15
C ILE A 127 -13.37 -2.32 12.62
N VAL A 128 -12.60 -1.46 11.95
CA VAL A 128 -12.58 -1.37 10.49
C VAL A 128 -12.09 -2.68 9.87
N MET A 129 -11.03 -3.28 10.41
CA MET A 129 -10.51 -4.56 9.92
C MET A 129 -11.45 -5.75 10.16
N GLY A 130 -12.31 -5.68 11.19
CA GLY A 130 -13.34 -6.68 11.45
C GLY A 130 -14.58 -6.55 10.56
N SER A 131 -14.71 -5.48 9.77
CA SER A 131 -15.83 -5.29 8.84
C SER A 131 -15.78 -6.28 7.66
N PRO A 132 -16.94 -6.77 7.18
CA PRO A 132 -17.01 -7.57 5.96
C PRO A 132 -16.77 -6.74 4.68
N ALA A 133 -16.65 -5.42 4.76
CA ALA A 133 -16.39 -4.54 3.62
C ALA A 133 -15.20 -5.02 2.77
N GLN A 134 -15.38 -5.14 1.46
CA GLN A 134 -14.32 -5.47 0.51
C GLN A 134 -13.24 -4.39 0.47
N VAL A 135 -13.66 -3.12 0.56
CA VAL A 135 -12.78 -1.95 0.59
C VAL A 135 -12.91 -1.24 1.92
N LYS A 136 -11.77 -0.92 2.54
CA LYS A 136 -11.68 -0.29 3.86
C LYS A 136 -10.79 0.94 3.76
N ILE A 137 -11.35 2.11 4.03
CA ILE A 137 -10.67 3.39 3.86
C ILE A 137 -10.74 4.15 5.18
N VAL A 138 -9.61 4.67 5.63
CA VAL A 138 -9.49 5.53 6.81
C VAL A 138 -8.76 6.81 6.40
N ILE A 139 -9.40 7.95 6.59
CA ILE A 139 -8.79 9.26 6.34
C ILE A 139 -8.75 10.01 7.68
N LEU A 140 -7.53 10.34 8.12
CA LEU A 140 -7.29 11.05 9.36
C LEU A 140 -6.78 12.46 9.06
N ASP A 141 -7.66 13.45 9.24
CA ASP A 141 -7.29 14.86 9.30
C ASP A 141 -7.14 15.29 10.76
N CYS A 142 -6.21 14.64 11.44
CA CYS A 142 -5.87 14.96 12.81
C CYS A 142 -4.38 15.17 12.93
N CYS A 143 -4.00 16.06 13.85
CA CYS A 143 -2.61 16.32 14.12
C CYS A 143 -2.35 16.41 15.61
N TYR A 144 -1.07 16.33 15.97
CA TYR A 144 -0.63 16.27 17.35
C TYR A 144 -0.86 17.57 18.09
N SER A 145 -1.65 17.53 19.16
CA SER A 145 -1.55 18.53 20.21
C SER A 145 -0.33 18.23 21.11
N GLY A 146 0.86 18.46 20.57
CA GLY A 146 1.99 19.02 21.34
C GLY A 146 2.51 18.33 22.61
N ARG A 147 2.35 17.02 22.86
CA ARG A 147 3.25 16.31 23.81
C ARG A 147 4.44 15.74 23.06
N VAL A 148 5.42 16.61 22.80
CA VAL A 148 6.81 16.18 22.74
C VAL A 148 7.15 15.66 24.13
N ILE A 149 7.25 14.34 24.29
CA ILE A 149 8.00 13.80 25.44
C ILE A 149 9.44 14.28 25.24
N GLN A 150 9.78 15.41 25.87
CA GLN A 150 11.16 15.78 26.13
C GLN A 150 11.75 14.67 27.00
N GLY A 151 12.37 13.69 26.35
CA GLY A 151 12.91 12.50 27.02
C GLY A 151 13.59 11.48 26.11
N LEU A 152 13.48 11.56 24.78
CA LEU A 152 14.22 10.71 23.84
C LEU A 152 14.74 11.53 22.67
N SER A 153 15.58 12.53 22.96
CA SER A 153 16.39 13.20 21.94
C SER A 153 17.79 12.58 21.90
N ALA A 154 17.91 11.48 21.17
CA ALA A 154 19.15 11.06 20.52
C ALA A 154 18.80 10.09 19.36
N GLY A 155 18.46 10.66 18.21
CA GLY A 155 18.14 9.92 16.98
C GLY A 155 16.78 10.33 16.45
N GLY A 156 16.75 11.26 15.49
CA GLY A 156 15.53 11.65 14.82
C GLY A 156 15.06 10.54 13.90
N ASP A 157 13.99 9.86 14.28
CA ASP A 157 13.11 9.08 13.39
C ASP A 157 11.70 9.06 14.01
N SER A 158 10.70 9.34 13.19
CA SER A 158 9.31 9.63 13.57
C SER A 158 8.51 8.36 13.95
N HIS A 159 8.36 8.11 15.26
CA HIS A 159 7.65 6.93 15.81
C HIS A 159 6.17 6.76 15.39
N PHE A 160 5.47 7.79 14.91
CA PHE A 160 4.02 7.70 14.63
C PHE A 160 3.67 7.02 13.30
N ALA A 161 4.50 7.22 12.26
CA ALA A 161 4.28 6.61 10.96
C ALA A 161 4.23 5.07 11.06
N ASP A 162 4.91 4.49 12.05
CA ASP A 162 4.92 3.05 12.32
C ASP A 162 3.71 2.56 13.14
N VAL A 163 3.11 3.40 14.00
CA VAL A 163 1.95 3.03 14.84
C VAL A 163 0.63 3.10 14.05
N THR A 164 0.53 3.98 13.05
CA THR A 164 -0.65 4.09 12.16
C THR A 164 -0.62 3.14 10.97
N ALA A 165 0.38 2.26 10.88
CA ALA A 165 0.50 1.29 9.80
C ALA A 165 -0.67 0.28 9.83
N VAL A 166 -1.51 0.29 8.78
CA VAL A 166 -2.62 -0.67 8.61
C VAL A 166 -2.36 -1.54 7.38
N SER A 167 -2.32 -2.86 7.61
CA SER A 167 -2.37 -3.83 6.53
C SER A 167 -3.82 -4.21 6.24
N GLY A 168 -4.29 -3.96 5.02
CA GLY A 168 -5.65 -4.25 4.53
C GLY A 168 -6.65 -3.10 4.61
N ALA A 169 -6.21 -1.88 4.93
CA ALA A 169 -7.01 -0.66 4.81
C ALA A 169 -6.14 0.48 4.24
N TYR A 170 -6.73 1.36 3.44
CA TYR A 170 -6.05 2.56 2.96
C TYR A 170 -6.09 3.63 4.04
N THR A 171 -4.92 4.05 4.54
CA THR A 171 -4.83 5.14 5.52
C THR A 171 -4.16 6.36 4.89
N LEU A 172 -4.91 7.47 4.84
CA LEU A 172 -4.42 8.78 4.44
C LEU A 172 -4.38 9.70 5.65
N THR A 173 -3.21 10.26 5.95
CA THR A 173 -2.99 11.14 7.12
C THR A 173 -2.51 12.51 6.68
N ALA A 174 -3.01 13.55 7.34
CA ALA A 174 -2.76 14.94 6.94
C ALA A 174 -1.30 15.39 7.05
N ALA A 175 -0.54 14.95 8.06
CA ALA A 175 0.92 15.13 8.20
C ALA A 175 1.48 14.54 9.52
N ASP A 176 2.81 14.44 9.63
CA ASP A 176 3.56 14.19 10.89
C ASP A 176 3.75 15.47 11.77
N ALA A 177 3.03 16.56 11.47
CA ALA A 177 3.07 17.83 12.20
C ALA A 177 1.64 18.37 12.48
N ALA A 178 1.51 19.42 13.31
CA ALA A 178 0.24 20.02 13.72
C ALA A 178 -0.69 20.38 12.53
N ALA A 179 -2.02 20.35 12.76
CA ALA A 179 -3.03 20.51 11.73
C ALA A 179 -2.98 21.96 11.33
N HIS A 180 -2.53 22.22 10.11
CA HIS A 180 -2.52 23.58 9.64
C HIS A 180 -3.97 24.03 9.47
N VAL A 181 -4.42 24.85 10.40
CA VAL A 181 -5.69 25.57 10.33
C VAL A 181 -5.37 27.04 10.12
N VAL A 182 -6.19 27.71 9.32
CA VAL A 182 -6.13 29.17 9.23
C VAL A 182 -6.38 29.78 10.63
N PRO A 183 -6.00 31.04 10.89
CA PRO A 183 -6.26 31.69 12.17
C PRO A 183 -7.72 31.52 12.61
N LEU A 184 -7.97 31.37 13.92
CA LEU A 184 -9.29 31.01 14.48
C LEU A 184 -10.44 31.87 13.95
N ALA A 185 -10.20 33.17 13.73
CA ALA A 185 -11.18 34.11 13.18
C ALA A 185 -11.64 33.77 11.74
N GLU A 186 -10.81 33.07 10.97
CA GLU A 186 -11.06 32.69 9.57
C GLU A 186 -11.61 31.27 9.45
N GLN A 187 -11.50 30.44 10.49
CA GLN A 187 -11.93 29.03 10.47
C GLN A 187 -13.44 28.84 10.39
N ILE A 188 -14.23 29.88 10.71
CA ILE A 188 -15.69 29.79 10.82
C ILE A 188 -16.34 29.31 9.51
N THR A 189 -15.77 29.67 8.36
CA THR A 189 -16.37 29.42 7.05
C THR A 189 -15.56 28.48 6.17
N VAL A 190 -14.41 27.99 6.64
CA VAL A 190 -13.50 27.16 5.82
C VAL A 190 -13.19 25.82 6.49
N PRO A 191 -12.98 24.76 5.70
CA PRO A 191 -12.38 23.51 6.18
C PRO A 191 -10.95 23.70 6.68
N THR A 192 -10.43 22.69 7.37
CA THR A 192 -8.99 22.52 7.66
C THR A 192 -8.17 22.57 6.36
N SER A 193 -6.88 22.95 6.42
CA SER A 193 -6.10 23.13 5.19
C SER A 193 -5.91 21.82 4.40
N PHE A 194 -5.76 20.69 5.11
CA PHE A 194 -5.69 19.37 4.48
C PHE A 194 -7.01 19.02 3.79
N THR A 195 -8.13 19.05 4.53
CA THR A 195 -9.43 18.70 3.92
C THR A 195 -9.78 19.68 2.81
N ARG A 196 -9.48 20.97 2.94
CA ARG A 196 -9.65 21.92 1.84
C ARG A 196 -8.86 21.51 0.61
N ALA A 197 -7.57 21.19 0.73
CA ALA A 197 -6.77 20.74 -0.40
C ALA A 197 -7.30 19.42 -0.99
N PHE A 198 -7.76 18.49 -0.17
CA PHE A 198 -8.39 17.24 -0.62
C PHE A 198 -9.68 17.53 -1.42
N LEU A 199 -10.56 18.39 -0.88
CA LEU A 199 -11.80 18.79 -1.54
C LEU A 199 -11.54 19.57 -2.82
N ASP A 200 -10.52 20.44 -2.85
CA ASP A 200 -10.09 21.16 -4.05
C ASP A 200 -9.73 20.15 -5.16
N VAL A 201 -8.86 19.15 -4.87
CA VAL A 201 -8.48 18.11 -5.84
C VAL A 201 -9.68 17.31 -6.34
N VAL A 202 -10.61 16.92 -5.45
CA VAL A 202 -11.78 16.12 -5.84
C VAL A 202 -12.78 16.94 -6.67
N ARG A 203 -13.01 18.20 -6.32
CA ARG A 203 -14.00 19.07 -6.98
C ARG A 203 -13.48 19.63 -8.30
N GLU A 204 -12.23 20.06 -8.32
CA GLU A 204 -11.59 20.59 -9.52
C GLU A 204 -11.22 19.47 -10.48
N GLY A 205 -10.89 18.30 -9.95
CA GLY A 205 -10.43 17.16 -10.71
C GLY A 205 -8.95 17.28 -11.09
N ILE A 206 -8.40 16.22 -11.67
CA ILE A 206 -7.03 16.19 -12.16
C ILE A 206 -7.09 16.34 -13.68
N HIS A 207 -6.57 17.46 -14.19
CA HIS A 207 -6.42 17.68 -15.64
C HIS A 207 -5.56 16.58 -16.25
N ASP A 208 -5.97 16.07 -17.41
CA ASP A 208 -5.32 14.94 -18.11
C ASP A 208 -5.29 13.61 -17.32
N GLY A 209 -6.02 13.54 -16.19
CA GLY A 209 -6.24 12.33 -15.41
C GLY A 209 -7.37 11.42 -15.95
N PRO A 210 -7.51 10.20 -15.41
CA PRO A 210 -8.56 9.25 -15.82
C PRO A 210 -9.98 9.78 -15.57
N SER A 211 -10.99 9.16 -16.19
CA SER A 211 -12.41 9.55 -16.04
C SER A 211 -12.94 9.42 -14.62
N ALA A 212 -12.30 8.60 -13.82
CA ALA A 212 -12.56 8.47 -12.41
C ALA A 212 -11.22 8.41 -11.67
N LEU A 213 -11.10 9.17 -10.60
CA LEU A 213 -9.87 9.30 -9.83
C LEU A 213 -9.83 8.24 -8.75
N THR A 214 -8.69 7.57 -8.67
CA THR A 214 -8.41 6.66 -7.56
C THR A 214 -7.92 7.43 -6.33
N LEU A 215 -7.98 6.82 -5.15
CA LEU A 215 -7.33 7.38 -3.95
C LEU A 215 -5.82 7.59 -4.16
N GLY A 216 -5.18 6.77 -4.99
CA GLY A 216 -3.78 6.93 -5.37
C GLY A 216 -3.52 8.18 -6.21
N ASP A 217 -4.40 8.49 -7.16
CA ASP A 217 -4.33 9.69 -8.01
C ASP A 217 -4.54 10.95 -7.16
N ILE A 218 -5.60 10.95 -6.33
CA ILE A 218 -5.92 12.06 -5.43
C ILE A 218 -4.75 12.34 -4.48
N TYR A 219 -4.12 11.31 -3.91
CA TYR A 219 -2.98 11.51 -3.02
C TYR A 219 -1.77 12.16 -3.72
N ARG A 220 -1.49 11.76 -4.97
CA ARG A 220 -0.37 12.32 -5.74
C ARG A 220 -0.56 13.82 -5.93
N GLU A 221 -1.74 14.22 -6.41
CA GLU A 221 -2.06 15.63 -6.66
C GLU A 221 -2.14 16.42 -5.34
N LEU A 222 -2.76 15.85 -4.32
CA LEU A 222 -2.84 16.44 -2.99
C LEU A 222 -1.44 16.75 -2.42
N ARG A 223 -0.47 15.87 -2.60
CA ARG A 223 0.91 16.09 -2.15
C ARG A 223 1.56 17.27 -2.87
N LEU A 224 1.41 17.36 -4.19
CA LEU A 224 1.93 18.48 -4.98
C LEU A 224 1.28 19.80 -4.57
N LEU A 225 -0.05 19.79 -4.38
CA LEU A 225 -0.81 20.96 -3.96
C LEU A 225 -0.40 21.45 -2.56
N ILE A 226 -0.28 20.54 -1.59
CA ILE A 226 0.16 20.85 -0.22
C ILE A 226 1.60 21.40 -0.23
N GLN A 227 2.52 20.78 -0.99
CA GLN A 227 3.91 21.28 -1.13
C GLN A 227 3.95 22.69 -1.73
N SER A 228 3.17 22.94 -2.79
CA SER A 228 3.11 24.27 -3.43
C SER A 228 2.61 25.37 -2.49
N ARG A 229 1.78 24.99 -1.51
CA ARG A 229 1.21 25.89 -0.49
C ARG A 229 2.11 26.02 0.76
N GLY A 230 3.27 25.34 0.80
CA GLY A 230 4.18 25.36 1.94
C GLY A 230 3.60 24.68 3.19
N LEU A 231 2.66 23.76 3.01
CA LEU A 231 1.96 23.06 4.08
C LEU A 231 2.67 21.74 4.45
N PRO A 232 2.44 21.18 5.65
CA PRO A 232 3.01 19.90 6.07
C PRO A 232 2.65 18.76 5.12
N GLU A 233 3.63 17.95 4.69
CA GLU A 233 3.40 16.87 3.71
C GLU A 233 2.44 15.80 4.26
N PRO A 234 1.43 15.37 3.46
CA PRO A 234 0.57 14.28 3.85
C PRO A 234 1.33 12.96 3.79
N ASN A 235 0.98 12.04 4.69
CA ASN A 235 1.52 10.69 4.70
C ASN A 235 0.46 9.70 4.22
N ARG A 236 0.82 8.90 3.20
CA ARG A 236 0.05 7.73 2.75
C ARG A 236 0.77 6.45 3.17
N ARG A 237 0.04 5.56 3.83
CA ARG A 237 0.45 4.16 3.99
C ARG A 237 -0.77 3.27 3.70
N GLY A 238 -0.69 2.50 2.62
CA GLY A 238 -1.65 1.46 2.25
C GLY A 238 -0.91 0.17 1.96
N THR A 239 -1.53 -0.97 2.22
CA THR A 239 -1.08 -2.26 1.69
C THR A 239 -2.11 -2.74 0.67
N ASP A 240 -1.65 -3.26 -0.47
CA ASP A 240 -2.45 -3.78 -1.58
C ASP A 240 -3.29 -2.72 -2.34
N THR A 241 -3.94 -3.20 -3.41
CA THR A 241 -4.61 -2.51 -4.53
C THR A 241 -5.70 -1.48 -4.20
N VAL A 242 -5.85 -1.04 -2.95
CA VAL A 242 -6.79 0.04 -2.57
C VAL A 242 -6.36 1.40 -3.13
N ASP A 243 -5.08 1.55 -3.49
CA ASP A 243 -4.60 2.68 -4.32
C ASP A 243 -5.36 2.76 -5.66
N LEU A 244 -5.94 1.66 -6.15
CA LEU A 244 -6.75 1.58 -7.37
C LEU A 244 -8.25 1.78 -7.10
N TYR A 245 -8.68 1.97 -5.84
CA TYR A 245 -10.09 2.24 -5.54
C TYR A 245 -10.49 3.57 -6.15
N THR A 246 -11.40 3.51 -7.11
CA THR A 246 -12.05 4.67 -7.70
C THR A 246 -12.86 5.40 -6.64
N PHE A 247 -12.37 6.56 -6.20
CA PHE A 247 -12.99 7.35 -5.15
C PHE A 247 -14.10 8.25 -5.69
N THR A 248 -13.90 8.84 -6.87
CA THR A 248 -14.78 9.87 -7.41
C THR A 248 -14.65 9.95 -8.93
N ARG A 249 -15.70 10.42 -9.62
CA ARG A 249 -15.59 10.84 -11.03
C ARG A 249 -14.67 12.05 -11.11
N ASN A 250 -13.85 12.11 -12.15
CA ASN A 250 -12.99 13.25 -12.37
C ASN A 250 -13.77 14.37 -13.09
N THR A 251 -14.05 15.50 -12.44
CA THR A 251 -14.79 16.62 -13.07
C THR A 251 -13.96 17.38 -14.10
N ALA A 252 -12.62 17.36 -13.94
CA ALA A 252 -11.67 17.82 -14.95
C ALA A 252 -11.53 16.82 -16.10
N PHE A 253 -12.07 15.60 -15.98
CA PHE A 253 -12.14 14.69 -17.10
C PHE A 253 -13.01 15.33 -18.17
N ARG A 254 -12.32 15.75 -19.21
CA ARG A 254 -12.94 15.95 -20.48
C ARG A 254 -12.87 14.57 -21.13
N PRO A 255 -14.01 13.87 -21.32
CA PRO A 255 -14.00 12.76 -22.26
C PRO A 255 -13.34 13.31 -23.52
N PRO A 256 -12.34 12.62 -24.08
CA PRO A 256 -11.67 13.10 -25.27
C PRO A 256 -12.79 13.53 -26.23
N GLY A 257 -12.83 14.83 -26.52
CA GLY A 257 -13.99 15.42 -27.15
C GLY A 257 -14.30 14.65 -28.41
N HIS A 258 -15.53 14.15 -28.52
CA HIS A 258 -16.16 13.96 -29.82
C HIS A 258 -16.30 15.35 -30.47
N THR A 259 -15.19 15.88 -30.95
CA THR A 259 -15.15 16.63 -32.20
C THR A 259 -14.21 15.82 -33.10
N ALA A 260 -14.67 14.73 -33.72
CA ALA A 260 -15.33 14.88 -35.01
C ALA A 260 -16.17 16.17 -35.08
N GLU A 261 -15.56 17.27 -35.54
CA GLU A 261 -16.27 17.84 -36.67
C GLU A 261 -16.34 16.73 -37.70
N ARG A 262 -17.56 16.35 -38.07
CA ARG A 262 -17.72 15.70 -39.36
C ARG A 262 -17.15 16.64 -40.40
N ALA A 263 -15.94 16.32 -40.84
CA ALA A 263 -15.81 15.90 -42.22
C ALA A 263 -15.84 14.35 -42.32
N GLY A 264 -16.69 13.64 -41.55
CA GLY A 264 -16.82 12.16 -41.60
C GLY A 264 -16.24 11.37 -40.41
N ASP A 265 -15.87 10.09 -40.67
CA ASP A 265 -15.38 9.03 -39.76
C ASP A 265 -13.86 9.12 -39.48
N LEU A 266 -13.36 9.66 -38.36
CA LEU A 266 -11.92 9.53 -38.00
C LEU A 266 -11.63 9.57 -36.49
N THR A 267 -10.57 8.84 -36.10
CA THR A 267 -10.05 8.58 -34.74
C THR A 267 -8.68 9.27 -34.54
N VAL A 268 -8.33 9.75 -33.33
CA VAL A 268 -7.00 10.33 -33.03
C VAL A 268 -6.37 9.68 -31.78
N ARG A 269 -5.06 9.40 -31.84
CA ARG A 269 -4.25 8.77 -30.78
C ARG A 269 -3.35 9.81 -30.08
N LEU A 270 -3.25 9.74 -28.74
CA LEU A 270 -2.39 10.60 -27.90
C LEU A 270 -0.90 10.33 -28.07
N ILE A 271 -0.54 9.07 -28.31
CA ILE A 271 0.73 8.73 -28.92
C ILE A 271 0.44 8.52 -30.40
N THR A 272 1.03 9.38 -31.24
CA THR A 272 1.01 9.16 -32.68
C THR A 272 1.54 7.74 -32.95
N PRO A 273 0.93 6.92 -33.82
CA PRO A 273 1.48 5.60 -34.19
C PRO A 273 3.00 5.62 -34.44
N GLU A 274 3.50 6.74 -34.96
CA GLU A 274 4.91 7.03 -35.20
C GLU A 274 5.78 7.05 -33.93
N ALA A 275 5.23 7.55 -32.82
CA ALA A 275 5.90 7.64 -31.51
C ALA A 275 5.80 6.31 -30.74
N GLU A 276 4.69 5.58 -30.88
CA GLU A 276 4.56 4.18 -30.44
C GLU A 276 5.61 3.31 -31.16
N GLU A 277 5.66 3.44 -32.47
CA GLU A 277 6.62 2.74 -33.33
C GLU A 277 8.06 3.22 -33.08
N LEU A 278 8.28 4.48 -32.72
CA LEU A 278 9.59 4.97 -32.31
C LEU A 278 10.02 4.31 -30.99
N LEU A 279 9.13 4.27 -29.99
CA LEU A 279 9.41 3.64 -28.70
C LEU A 279 9.75 2.15 -28.88
N ILE A 280 8.93 1.43 -29.65
CA ILE A 280 9.14 0.02 -29.98
C ILE A 280 10.50 -0.16 -30.66
N ARG A 281 10.77 0.59 -31.74
CA ARG A 281 12.05 0.50 -32.46
C ARG A 281 13.25 0.88 -31.61
N LEU A 282 13.12 1.84 -30.70
CA LEU A 282 14.21 2.22 -29.80
C LEU A 282 14.46 1.11 -28.77
N MET A 283 13.42 0.46 -28.26
CA MET A 283 13.53 -0.68 -27.36
C MET A 283 14.13 -1.91 -28.07
N GLU A 284 13.67 -2.25 -29.28
CA GLU A 284 14.19 -3.36 -30.10
C GLU A 284 15.67 -3.20 -30.47
N LYS A 285 16.18 -1.96 -30.50
CA LYS A 285 17.59 -1.64 -30.75
C LYS A 285 18.47 -1.69 -29.51
N GLN A 286 17.90 -1.85 -28.31
CA GLN A 286 18.70 -1.96 -27.11
C GLN A 286 19.31 -3.36 -27.03
N ASP A 287 20.63 -3.43 -26.91
CA ASP A 287 21.31 -4.67 -26.60
C ASP A 287 21.11 -5.02 -25.12
N PRO A 288 20.53 -6.19 -24.78
CA PRO A 288 20.38 -6.59 -23.39
C PRO A 288 21.75 -6.78 -22.73
N VAL A 289 21.93 -6.21 -21.54
CA VAL A 289 23.13 -6.37 -20.73
C VAL A 289 22.85 -7.26 -19.53
N ASP A 290 23.86 -7.97 -19.03
CA ASP A 290 23.71 -8.90 -17.91
C ASP A 290 23.13 -8.18 -16.68
N LEU A 291 22.21 -8.84 -15.98
CA LEU A 291 21.58 -8.30 -14.77
C LEU A 291 22.53 -8.44 -13.56
N THR A 292 23.59 -7.61 -13.54
CA THR A 292 24.63 -7.59 -12.51
C THR A 292 24.65 -6.27 -11.75
N LEU A 293 25.17 -6.28 -10.52
CA LEU A 293 25.37 -5.04 -9.74
C LEU A 293 26.23 -4.00 -10.47
N GLU A 294 27.24 -4.46 -11.23
CA GLU A 294 28.12 -3.59 -12.02
C GLU A 294 27.33 -2.85 -13.10
N ASN A 295 26.57 -3.57 -13.94
CA ASN A 295 25.76 -2.96 -14.98
C ASN A 295 24.66 -2.07 -14.39
N LEU A 296 24.03 -2.48 -13.28
CA LEU A 296 23.02 -1.67 -12.60
C LEU A 296 23.58 -0.37 -12.01
N ALA A 297 24.83 -0.35 -11.55
CA ALA A 297 25.47 0.86 -11.02
C ALA A 297 25.66 1.95 -12.08
N THR A 298 25.71 1.58 -13.37
CA THR A 298 25.85 2.51 -14.50
C THR A 298 24.54 3.19 -14.90
N LEU A 299 23.39 2.72 -14.41
CA LEU A 299 22.08 3.26 -14.76
C LEU A 299 21.81 4.57 -14.03
N ASP A 300 21.20 5.54 -14.69
CA ASP A 300 20.64 6.74 -14.05
C ASP A 300 19.46 6.40 -13.12
N ASP A 301 19.30 7.22 -12.08
CA ASP A 301 18.22 7.12 -11.10
C ASP A 301 16.95 7.84 -11.63
N SER A 302 16.52 7.45 -12.82
CA SER A 302 15.47 8.12 -13.59
C SER A 302 14.30 7.16 -13.93
N PRO A 303 13.11 7.72 -14.22
CA PRO A 303 11.98 6.95 -14.72
C PRO A 303 12.27 6.30 -16.08
N GLY A 304 11.57 5.21 -16.37
CA GLY A 304 11.63 4.58 -17.67
C GLY A 304 11.00 3.19 -17.71
N ILE A 305 11.25 2.52 -18.82
CA ILE A 305 10.76 1.18 -19.12
C ILE A 305 11.93 0.21 -19.28
N TYR A 306 11.70 -1.06 -18.95
CA TYR A 306 12.71 -2.11 -19.06
C TYR A 306 12.11 -3.44 -19.48
N GLN A 307 12.92 -4.26 -20.13
CA GLN A 307 12.60 -5.64 -20.47
C GLN A 307 13.59 -6.56 -19.74
N LEU A 308 13.11 -7.66 -19.18
CA LEU A 308 13.94 -8.73 -18.66
C LEU A 308 13.95 -9.87 -19.67
N TYR A 309 15.15 -10.40 -19.88
CA TYR A 309 15.41 -11.51 -20.77
C TYR A 309 15.99 -12.66 -19.98
N ARG A 310 15.60 -13.88 -20.34
CA ARG A 310 16.17 -15.10 -19.78
C ARG A 310 16.81 -15.92 -20.88
N ARG A 311 18.08 -16.28 -20.70
CA ARG A 311 18.78 -17.21 -21.59
C ARG A 311 18.33 -18.63 -21.28
N GLN A 312 17.87 -19.35 -22.29
CA GLN A 312 17.74 -20.81 -22.25
C GLN A 312 18.88 -21.42 -23.08
N ALA A 313 19.41 -22.56 -22.65
CA ALA A 313 20.63 -23.15 -23.20
C ALA A 313 20.62 -23.17 -24.75
N ARG A 314 21.56 -22.43 -25.35
CA ARG A 314 21.85 -22.27 -26.80
C ARG A 314 20.96 -21.32 -27.62
N ASN A 315 19.99 -20.61 -27.03
CA ASN A 315 19.21 -19.58 -27.75
C ASN A 315 19.53 -18.16 -27.28
N GLU A 316 19.22 -17.18 -28.13
CA GLU A 316 19.09 -15.76 -27.73
C GLU A 316 18.08 -15.64 -26.57
N GLY A 317 18.31 -14.70 -25.66
CA GLY A 317 17.47 -14.54 -24.48
C GLY A 317 16.04 -14.21 -24.87
N ALA A 318 15.06 -14.95 -24.34
CA ALA A 318 13.65 -14.68 -24.56
C ALA A 318 13.16 -13.60 -23.59
N ILE A 319 12.28 -12.70 -24.04
CA ILE A 319 11.66 -11.68 -23.18
C ILE A 319 10.71 -12.38 -22.22
N VAL A 320 10.98 -12.25 -20.92
CA VAL A 320 10.16 -12.87 -19.87
C VAL A 320 9.28 -11.86 -19.13
N TYR A 321 9.66 -10.58 -19.13
CA TYR A 321 8.92 -9.53 -18.44
C TYR A 321 9.19 -8.13 -19.02
N VAL A 322 8.20 -7.24 -18.99
CA VAL A 322 8.31 -5.81 -19.32
C VAL A 322 7.83 -4.99 -18.12
N GLY A 323 8.74 -4.24 -17.52
CA GLY A 323 8.40 -3.38 -16.40
C GLY A 323 8.53 -1.92 -16.74
N GLN A 324 7.97 -1.09 -15.87
CA GLN A 324 8.24 0.33 -15.82
C GLN A 324 8.60 0.76 -14.40
N SER A 325 9.21 1.93 -14.29
CA SER A 325 9.47 2.61 -13.03
C SER A 325 9.24 4.09 -13.22
N ASP A 326 8.39 4.68 -12.40
CA ASP A 326 8.06 6.11 -12.46
C ASP A 326 9.04 6.96 -11.63
N ARG A 327 10.07 6.33 -11.05
CA ARG A 327 11.06 6.99 -10.20
C ARG A 327 12.48 6.63 -10.61
N SER A 328 12.80 5.34 -10.52
CA SER A 328 14.15 4.84 -10.69
C SER A 328 14.15 3.45 -11.31
N LEU A 329 14.66 3.35 -12.54
CA LEU A 329 14.95 2.07 -13.16
C LEU A 329 16.03 1.30 -12.40
N ARG A 330 17.06 2.00 -11.89
CA ARG A 330 18.15 1.40 -11.10
C ARG A 330 17.60 0.63 -9.91
N GLN A 331 16.85 1.29 -9.03
CA GLN A 331 16.29 0.67 -7.82
C GLN A 331 15.29 -0.44 -8.16
N ARG A 332 14.46 -0.24 -9.20
CA ARG A 332 13.48 -1.24 -9.63
C ARG A 332 14.14 -2.52 -10.12
N LEU A 333 15.16 -2.40 -10.97
CA LEU A 333 15.91 -3.55 -11.50
C LEU A 333 16.77 -4.23 -10.42
N GLN A 334 17.35 -3.47 -9.48
CA GLN A 334 18.00 -4.04 -8.30
C GLN A 334 17.02 -4.90 -7.49
N GLY A 335 15.80 -4.43 -7.28
CA GLY A 335 14.74 -5.22 -6.64
C GLY A 335 14.41 -6.52 -7.39
N GLN A 336 14.36 -6.48 -8.73
CA GLN A 336 14.16 -7.71 -9.53
C GLN A 336 15.33 -8.67 -9.41
N MET A 337 16.57 -8.17 -9.48
CA MET A 337 17.78 -8.96 -9.31
C MET A 337 17.80 -9.67 -7.95
N VAL A 338 17.51 -8.93 -6.87
CA VAL A 338 17.38 -9.50 -5.52
C VAL A 338 16.29 -10.56 -5.49
N LYS A 339 15.08 -10.26 -6.00
CA LYS A 339 13.97 -11.20 -6.04
C LYS A 339 14.33 -12.52 -6.73
N ILE A 340 14.99 -12.46 -7.89
CA ILE A 340 15.38 -13.63 -8.69
C ILE A 340 16.47 -14.43 -7.98
N SER A 341 17.47 -13.77 -7.37
CA SER A 341 18.55 -14.45 -6.65
C SER A 341 18.06 -15.36 -5.51
N GLY A 342 16.90 -15.05 -4.95
CA GLY A 342 16.25 -15.82 -3.90
C GLY A 342 15.41 -17.02 -4.36
N ARG A 343 15.38 -17.37 -5.65
CA ARG A 343 14.48 -18.39 -6.20
C ARG A 343 15.19 -19.66 -6.60
N LEU A 344 14.43 -20.75 -6.61
CA LEU A 344 14.81 -22.02 -7.19
C LEU A 344 14.44 -22.05 -8.69
N ASN A 345 15.10 -22.93 -9.44
CA ASN A 345 14.87 -23.14 -10.89
C ASN A 345 15.15 -21.92 -11.78
N ILE A 346 15.86 -20.91 -11.25
CA ILE A 346 16.33 -19.75 -11.99
C ILE A 346 17.57 -19.18 -11.30
N ASP A 347 18.56 -18.82 -12.11
CA ASP A 347 19.79 -18.16 -11.70
C ASP A 347 19.84 -16.75 -12.32
N VAL A 348 20.30 -15.78 -11.54
CA VAL A 348 20.42 -14.38 -11.97
C VAL A 348 21.41 -14.22 -13.14
N ASN A 349 22.38 -15.12 -13.29
CA ASN A 349 23.34 -15.13 -14.39
C ASN A 349 22.71 -15.53 -15.73
N GLU A 350 21.51 -16.12 -15.70
CA GLU A 350 20.70 -16.35 -16.91
C GLU A 350 20.02 -15.07 -17.40
N MET A 351 20.00 -14.02 -16.57
CA MET A 351 19.17 -12.85 -16.77
C MET A 351 19.96 -11.69 -17.37
N SER A 352 19.31 -11.01 -18.31
CA SER A 352 19.77 -9.75 -18.86
C SER A 352 18.60 -8.77 -18.94
N PHE A 353 18.90 -7.49 -19.11
CA PHE A 353 17.88 -6.46 -19.23
C PHE A 353 18.23 -5.46 -20.33
N ALA A 354 17.18 -4.95 -20.97
CA ALA A 354 17.23 -3.77 -21.81
C ALA A 354 16.39 -2.66 -21.16
N ARG A 355 16.69 -1.40 -21.46
CA ARG A 355 16.03 -0.26 -20.83
C ARG A 355 15.91 0.93 -21.77
N LEU A 356 14.94 1.79 -21.49
CA LEU A 356 14.80 3.09 -22.11
C LEU A 356 14.32 4.10 -21.07
N TYR A 357 15.02 5.23 -20.95
CA TYR A 357 14.59 6.34 -20.09
C TYR A 357 13.51 7.13 -20.82
N VAL A 358 12.50 7.54 -20.07
CA VAL A 358 11.39 8.36 -20.57
C VAL A 358 11.32 9.59 -19.69
N GLU A 359 11.43 10.77 -20.31
CA GLU A 359 11.36 12.06 -19.61
C GLU A 359 9.90 12.51 -19.37
N ASP A 360 8.96 11.98 -20.14
CA ASP A 360 7.53 12.26 -20.05
C ASP A 360 6.81 11.41 -18.99
N ASP A 361 5.64 11.87 -18.55
CA ASP A 361 4.86 11.22 -17.49
C ASP A 361 4.31 9.84 -17.93
N LEU A 362 5.00 8.78 -17.49
CA LEU A 362 4.63 7.37 -17.67
C LEU A 362 3.26 7.00 -17.09
N SER A 363 2.63 7.87 -16.29
CA SER A 363 1.28 7.65 -15.78
C SER A 363 0.18 8.00 -16.79
N VAL A 364 0.47 8.86 -17.77
CA VAL A 364 -0.48 9.27 -18.84
C VAL A 364 -0.55 8.23 -19.94
N VAL A 365 0.58 7.57 -20.23
CA VAL A 365 0.66 6.49 -21.20
C VAL A 365 1.43 5.34 -20.58
N ASN A 366 0.82 4.15 -20.49
CA ASN A 366 1.48 2.95 -19.97
C ASN A 366 2.30 2.28 -21.08
N PRO A 367 3.60 2.59 -21.24
CA PRO A 367 4.35 2.18 -22.42
C PRO A 367 4.81 0.73 -22.30
N ALA A 368 4.92 0.22 -21.06
CA ALA A 368 5.08 -1.20 -20.82
C ALA A 368 3.90 -1.99 -21.39
N ARG A 369 2.65 -1.52 -21.22
CA ARG A 369 1.47 -2.16 -21.83
C ARG A 369 1.50 -2.13 -23.35
N LEU A 370 1.96 -1.02 -23.96
CA LEU A 370 2.12 -0.92 -25.41
C LEU A 370 3.13 -1.95 -25.93
N LEU A 371 4.28 -2.07 -25.28
CA LEU A 371 5.29 -3.08 -25.62
C LEU A 371 4.75 -4.51 -25.45
N VAL A 372 4.05 -4.79 -24.35
CA VAL A 372 3.44 -6.11 -24.10
C VAL A 372 2.44 -6.47 -25.18
N ASN A 373 1.57 -5.54 -25.57
CA ASN A 373 0.60 -5.78 -26.64
C ASN A 373 1.30 -6.03 -27.98
N ARG A 374 2.32 -5.22 -28.33
CA ARG A 374 3.08 -5.39 -29.57
C ARG A 374 3.77 -6.74 -29.66
N LEU A 375 4.42 -7.17 -28.58
CA LEU A 375 5.10 -8.46 -28.49
C LEU A 375 4.09 -9.61 -28.63
N ARG A 376 2.92 -9.50 -27.99
CA ARG A 376 1.84 -10.49 -28.17
C ARG A 376 1.33 -10.54 -29.60
N ASP A 377 1.17 -9.40 -30.26
CA ASP A 377 0.77 -9.34 -31.68
C ASP A 377 1.83 -9.97 -32.61
N GLN A 378 3.10 -9.99 -32.18
CA GLN A 378 4.19 -10.70 -32.86
C GLN A 378 4.27 -12.20 -32.51
N GLY A 379 3.43 -12.69 -31.60
CA GLY A 379 3.41 -14.08 -31.14
C GLY A 379 4.42 -14.39 -30.03
N GLU A 380 5.04 -13.38 -29.42
CA GLU A 380 5.97 -13.57 -28.31
C GLU A 380 5.22 -13.90 -27.01
N GLU A 381 5.66 -14.96 -26.33
CA GLU A 381 5.16 -15.31 -25.01
C GLU A 381 5.95 -14.59 -23.93
N ILE A 382 5.26 -13.77 -23.12
CA ILE A 382 5.87 -13.06 -22.00
C ILE A 382 5.39 -13.70 -20.69
N PRO A 383 6.01 -14.82 -20.26
CA PRO A 383 5.44 -15.73 -19.27
C PRO A 383 5.21 -15.08 -17.90
N TRP A 384 5.88 -13.99 -17.54
CA TRP A 384 5.75 -13.43 -16.18
C TRP A 384 4.73 -12.30 -16.06
N HIS A 385 4.25 -11.74 -17.17
CA HIS A 385 3.37 -10.57 -17.18
C HIS A 385 1.97 -10.82 -16.60
N MET A 386 1.41 -11.99 -16.85
CA MET A 386 0.06 -12.37 -16.39
C MET A 386 0.10 -13.34 -15.20
N ASN A 387 1.30 -13.65 -14.72
CA ASN A 387 1.58 -14.80 -13.87
C ASN A 387 2.29 -14.39 -12.57
N GLY A 388 2.11 -13.14 -12.11
CA GLY A 388 2.42 -12.74 -10.73
C GLY A 388 3.86 -12.30 -10.44
N PHE A 389 4.66 -12.03 -11.46
CA PHE A 389 5.95 -11.37 -11.25
C PHE A 389 5.75 -9.85 -11.15
N GLY A 390 6.08 -9.28 -9.99
CA GLY A 390 6.10 -7.82 -9.79
C GLY A 390 5.36 -7.30 -8.55
N ASN A 391 4.69 -8.16 -7.78
CA ASN A 391 4.04 -7.78 -6.51
C ASN A 391 5.06 -7.76 -5.35
N SER A 392 5.01 -6.71 -4.52
CA SER A 392 5.96 -6.50 -3.41
C SER A 392 5.48 -7.04 -2.06
N ASP A 393 4.17 -7.29 -1.90
CA ASP A 393 3.58 -8.09 -0.83
C ASP A 393 2.14 -8.36 -1.28
N PRO A 394 1.65 -9.61 -1.33
CA PRO A 394 0.29 -9.90 -1.79
C PRO A 394 -0.78 -9.80 -0.67
N GLY A 395 -0.38 -9.50 0.57
CA GLY A 395 -1.30 -9.40 1.71
C GLY A 395 -1.75 -10.75 2.27
N ARG A 396 -2.28 -10.77 3.50
CA ARG A 396 -2.63 -12.01 4.22
C ARG A 396 -3.75 -12.81 3.55
N ASN A 397 -4.65 -12.15 2.82
CA ASN A 397 -5.72 -12.83 2.07
C ASN A 397 -5.17 -13.71 0.94
N ARG A 398 -4.04 -13.32 0.34
CA ARG A 398 -3.40 -14.10 -0.72
C ARG A 398 -2.64 -15.32 -0.21
N ASP A 399 -2.35 -15.41 1.09
CA ASP A 399 -1.73 -16.58 1.72
C ASP A 399 -2.59 -17.83 1.48
N ARG A 400 -3.92 -17.65 1.47
CA ARG A 400 -4.93 -18.70 1.29
C ARG A 400 -5.31 -18.94 -0.16
N THR A 401 -4.68 -18.27 -1.11
CA THR A 401 -5.00 -18.41 -2.54
C THR A 401 -4.06 -19.43 -3.18
N ALA A 402 -4.62 -20.43 -3.86
CA ALA A 402 -3.83 -21.33 -4.72
C ALA A 402 -3.20 -20.54 -5.87
N LEU A 403 -2.02 -20.94 -6.32
CA LEU A 403 -1.35 -20.30 -7.46
C LEU A 403 -1.72 -20.99 -8.77
N LYS A 404 -1.74 -20.24 -9.88
CA LYS A 404 -1.77 -20.87 -11.20
C LYS A 404 -0.48 -21.67 -11.41
N PHE A 405 -0.54 -22.79 -12.13
CA PHE A 405 0.67 -23.57 -12.44
C PHE A 405 1.75 -22.75 -13.14
N GLN A 406 1.34 -21.85 -14.04
CA GLN A 406 2.25 -20.94 -14.76
C GLN A 406 2.68 -19.71 -13.93
N HIS A 407 2.22 -19.57 -12.69
CA HIS A 407 2.59 -18.46 -11.82
C HIS A 407 4.10 -18.46 -11.53
N PHE A 408 4.74 -17.29 -11.53
CA PHE A 408 6.16 -17.15 -11.29
C PHE A 408 6.59 -17.84 -10.00
N ASP A 409 5.91 -17.56 -8.87
CA ASP A 409 6.25 -18.18 -7.59
C ASP A 409 6.01 -19.70 -7.56
N ALA A 410 5.14 -20.25 -8.43
CA ALA A 410 4.93 -21.70 -8.54
C ALA A 410 6.07 -22.37 -9.31
N GLN A 411 6.53 -21.74 -10.39
CA GLN A 411 7.66 -22.22 -11.20
C GLN A 411 9.02 -21.98 -10.52
N HIS A 412 9.12 -20.88 -9.77
CA HIS A 412 10.32 -20.36 -9.14
C HIS A 412 10.08 -20.10 -7.63
N PRO A 413 9.92 -21.16 -6.84
CA PRO A 413 9.67 -21.02 -5.42
C PRO A 413 10.89 -20.46 -4.67
N ILE A 414 10.67 -19.90 -3.48
CA ILE A 414 11.74 -19.36 -2.64
C ILE A 414 12.77 -20.42 -2.24
N ASN A 415 14.02 -19.99 -2.14
CA ASN A 415 15.14 -20.82 -1.72
C ASN A 415 15.35 -20.76 -0.20
N LEU A 416 14.92 -21.80 0.52
CA LEU A 416 15.11 -21.90 1.98
C LEU A 416 16.55 -22.22 2.40
N ASP A 417 17.42 -22.62 1.46
CA ASP A 417 18.85 -22.80 1.72
C ASP A 417 19.63 -21.48 1.56
N TRP A 418 18.95 -20.36 1.33
CA TRP A 418 19.57 -19.04 1.27
C TRP A 418 20.41 -18.75 2.51
N VAL A 419 21.67 -18.39 2.28
CA VAL A 419 22.65 -18.18 3.34
C VAL A 419 22.51 -16.76 3.90
N ILE A 420 22.04 -16.67 5.14
CA ILE A 420 21.99 -15.45 5.94
C ILE A 420 23.30 -15.34 6.70
N ARG A 421 24.15 -14.39 6.31
CA ARG A 421 25.36 -14.05 7.06
C ARG A 421 24.99 -13.21 8.26
N ASN A 422 25.24 -13.72 9.47
CA ASN A 422 25.14 -12.94 10.69
C ASN A 422 26.51 -12.33 11.03
N ASP A 423 26.75 -11.13 10.48
CA ASP A 423 27.95 -10.34 10.78
C ASP A 423 27.72 -9.43 12.02
N GLY A 424 26.58 -9.59 12.71
CA GLY A 424 26.15 -8.80 13.88
C GLY A 424 26.29 -9.56 15.21
N PRO A 425 25.60 -9.13 16.28
CA PRO A 425 25.65 -9.79 17.58
C PRO A 425 25.19 -11.25 17.49
N SER A 426 25.98 -12.16 18.06
CA SER A 426 25.65 -13.58 18.27
C SER A 426 25.21 -13.83 19.71
N GLY A 427 24.58 -14.99 19.96
CA GLY A 427 24.08 -15.39 21.28
C GLY A 427 22.62 -15.00 21.51
N ARG A 428 22.26 -14.74 22.77
CA ARG A 428 20.88 -14.51 23.16
C ARG A 428 20.35 -13.17 22.66
N MET A 429 19.34 -13.21 21.79
CA MET A 429 18.73 -12.05 21.13
C MET A 429 17.20 -12.10 21.28
N ALA A 430 16.50 -10.97 21.29
CA ALA A 430 15.04 -10.99 21.25
C ALA A 430 14.53 -11.58 19.92
N VAL A 431 13.42 -12.31 19.95
CA VAL A 431 12.86 -12.91 18.73
C VAL A 431 12.51 -11.85 17.69
N LEU A 432 11.97 -10.70 18.11
CA LEU A 432 11.66 -9.58 17.22
C LEU A 432 12.91 -9.04 16.50
N GLU A 433 14.02 -8.86 17.23
CA GLU A 433 15.29 -8.40 16.67
C GLU A 433 15.83 -9.41 15.65
N PHE A 434 15.82 -10.69 16.01
CA PHE A 434 16.30 -11.74 15.11
C PHE A 434 15.42 -11.89 13.86
N ALA A 435 14.09 -11.85 14.01
CA ALA A 435 13.16 -11.88 12.88
C ALA A 435 13.33 -10.68 11.94
N THR A 436 13.60 -9.49 12.49
CA THR A 436 13.88 -8.27 11.73
C THR A 436 15.21 -8.36 10.97
N LEU A 437 16.25 -8.89 11.62
CA LEU A 437 17.54 -9.18 10.98
C LEU A 437 17.37 -10.16 9.81
N VAL A 438 16.67 -11.28 10.04
CA VAL A 438 16.37 -12.28 9.01
C VAL A 438 15.61 -11.62 7.85
N LYS A 439 14.55 -10.86 8.14
CA LYS A 439 13.76 -10.13 7.13
C LYS A 439 14.62 -9.22 6.25
N GLY A 440 15.56 -8.48 6.85
CA GLY A 440 16.44 -7.57 6.11
C GLY A 440 17.51 -8.26 5.25
N LYS A 441 17.74 -9.56 5.43
CA LYS A 441 18.76 -10.35 4.71
C LYS A 441 18.18 -11.34 3.70
N LEU A 442 16.87 -11.49 3.66
CA LEU A 442 16.19 -12.40 2.73
C LEU A 442 15.92 -11.72 1.38
N PRO A 443 16.16 -12.43 0.25
CA PRO A 443 15.86 -11.95 -1.10
C PRO A 443 14.39 -12.12 -1.49
N TYR A 444 13.54 -12.44 -0.52
CA TYR A 444 12.10 -12.61 -0.66
C TYR A 444 11.41 -12.10 0.61
N LEU A 445 10.13 -11.80 0.49
CA LEU A 445 9.34 -11.26 1.60
C LEU A 445 9.32 -12.24 2.78
N PHE A 446 9.62 -11.71 3.97
CA PHE A 446 9.30 -12.34 5.24
C PHE A 446 8.36 -11.43 6.02
N ARG A 447 7.10 -11.85 6.13
CA ARG A 447 6.04 -11.09 6.81
C ARG A 447 5.72 -11.74 8.15
N PHE A 448 5.62 -10.94 9.19
CA PHE A 448 5.26 -11.44 10.51
C PHE A 448 4.39 -10.42 11.24
N ALA A 449 3.53 -10.91 12.13
CA ALA A 449 2.62 -10.06 12.91
C ALA A 449 3.32 -9.54 14.17
N TYR A 450 3.16 -8.24 14.44
CA TYR A 450 3.60 -7.60 15.69
C TYR A 450 2.59 -7.79 16.85
N GLN A 451 1.59 -8.66 16.67
CA GLN A 451 0.52 -8.83 17.66
C GLN A 451 0.98 -9.71 18.83
N GLY A 452 1.49 -9.06 19.88
CA GLY A 452 1.77 -9.65 21.18
C GLY A 452 3.16 -9.31 21.71
N ARG A 453 3.28 -8.91 22.98
CA ARG A 453 4.56 -8.68 23.67
C ARG A 453 5.45 -9.93 23.78
N GLU A 454 4.94 -11.09 23.39
CA GLU A 454 5.68 -12.37 23.42
C GLU A 454 6.92 -12.34 22.50
N ILE A 455 6.82 -11.79 21.27
CA ILE A 455 7.99 -11.72 20.36
C ILE A 455 9.07 -10.74 20.84
N GLU A 456 8.71 -9.80 21.72
CA GLU A 456 9.62 -8.84 22.34
C GLU A 456 10.28 -9.40 23.59
N THR A 457 9.64 -10.34 24.29
CA THR A 457 10.09 -10.86 25.59
C THR A 457 10.75 -12.22 25.49
N VAL A 458 10.46 -13.00 24.44
CA VAL A 458 11.10 -14.29 24.17
C VAL A 458 12.45 -14.07 23.51
N SER A 459 13.47 -14.79 23.98
CA SER A 459 14.80 -14.77 23.38
C SER A 459 15.05 -16.03 22.56
N VAL A 460 15.88 -15.88 21.53
CA VAL A 460 16.42 -16.96 20.69
C VAL A 460 17.94 -16.96 20.82
N GLU A 461 18.53 -18.15 20.88
CA GLU A 461 19.99 -18.31 20.81
C GLU A 461 20.41 -18.30 19.34
N VAL A 462 21.05 -17.21 18.92
CA VAL A 462 21.50 -17.01 17.54
C VAL A 462 22.92 -17.56 17.38
N PRO A 463 23.14 -18.56 16.51
CA PRO A 463 24.47 -19.11 16.26
C PRO A 463 25.44 -18.06 15.69
N GLU A 464 26.73 -18.24 15.97
CA GLU A 464 27.79 -17.51 15.28
C GLU A 464 27.91 -17.95 13.82
N GLY A 465 28.20 -16.99 12.95
CA GLY A 465 28.45 -17.23 11.53
C GLY A 465 27.18 -17.31 10.68
N ALA A 466 27.31 -17.91 9.51
CA ALA A 466 26.24 -17.96 8.52
C ALA A 466 25.28 -19.13 8.77
N ILE A 467 23.98 -18.87 8.63
CA ILE A 467 22.91 -19.86 8.76
C ILE A 467 22.01 -19.84 7.52
N SER A 468 21.36 -20.96 7.19
CA SER A 468 20.34 -20.97 6.15
C SER A 468 19.05 -20.31 6.64
N ALA A 469 18.21 -19.86 5.70
CA ALA A 469 16.87 -19.36 6.01
C ALA A 469 16.02 -20.44 6.72
N ASP A 470 16.09 -21.70 6.28
CA ASP A 470 15.47 -22.84 6.97
C ASP A 470 15.90 -22.93 8.44
N LYS A 471 17.21 -22.81 8.71
CA LYS A 471 17.73 -22.84 10.08
C LYS A 471 17.23 -21.64 10.90
N ALA A 472 17.18 -20.45 10.31
CA ALA A 472 16.65 -19.26 10.98
C ALA A 472 15.17 -19.44 11.36
N PHE A 473 14.34 -19.97 10.47
CA PHE A 473 12.91 -20.22 10.75
C PHE A 473 12.69 -21.32 11.79
N ARG A 474 13.55 -22.36 11.83
CA ARG A 474 13.54 -23.35 12.91
C ARG A 474 13.83 -22.72 14.27
N LEU A 475 14.81 -21.82 14.35
CA LEU A 475 15.17 -21.14 15.60
C LEU A 475 14.03 -20.24 16.09
N LEU A 476 13.41 -19.48 15.18
CA LEU A 476 12.24 -18.64 15.49
C LEU A 476 11.06 -19.48 16.00
N ALA A 477 10.69 -20.54 15.28
CA ALA A 477 9.58 -21.41 15.67
C ALA A 477 9.84 -22.13 17.00
N ALA A 478 11.07 -22.60 17.23
CA ALA A 478 11.43 -23.27 18.47
C ALA A 478 11.38 -22.33 19.69
N ALA A 479 11.81 -21.08 19.53
CA ALA A 479 11.76 -20.08 20.60
C ALA A 479 10.32 -19.69 20.95
N LEU A 480 9.45 -19.52 19.95
CA LEU A 480 8.06 -19.09 20.14
C LEU A 480 7.10 -20.21 20.57
N GLY A 481 7.47 -21.47 20.33
CA GLY A 481 6.66 -22.63 20.73
C GLY A 481 5.52 -22.95 19.77
N ALA A 482 4.56 -23.77 20.24
CA ALA A 482 3.53 -24.37 19.39
C ALA A 482 2.33 -23.47 19.07
N GLU A 483 2.24 -22.29 19.70
CA GLU A 483 1.19 -21.29 19.46
C GLU A 483 1.51 -20.38 18.26
N TRP A 484 2.74 -20.48 17.76
CA TRP A 484 3.23 -19.77 16.60
C TRP A 484 3.55 -20.74 15.47
N GLN A 485 3.29 -20.29 14.26
CA GLN A 485 3.57 -21.04 13.05
C GLN A 485 4.32 -20.14 12.06
N VAL A 486 5.46 -20.64 11.58
CA VAL A 486 6.12 -20.11 10.40
C VAL A 486 5.72 -20.98 9.22
N SER A 487 5.24 -20.37 8.14
CA SER A 487 4.86 -21.07 6.91
C SER A 487 5.66 -20.50 5.76
N ALA A 488 6.42 -21.34 5.07
CA ALA A 488 7.07 -21.00 3.82
C ALA A 488 6.09 -21.27 2.66
N LEU A 489 5.60 -20.20 2.03
CA LEU A 489 4.79 -20.25 0.82
C LEU A 489 5.72 -20.25 -0.40
N SER A 490 5.19 -20.60 -1.58
CA SER A 490 6.00 -20.65 -2.79
C SER A 490 6.72 -19.31 -3.06
N GLY A 491 6.08 -18.17 -2.75
CA GLY A 491 6.63 -16.84 -3.05
C GLY A 491 7.34 -16.10 -1.91
N TYR A 492 7.05 -16.44 -0.65
CA TYR A 492 7.43 -15.68 0.55
C TYR A 492 7.19 -16.49 1.82
N VAL A 493 7.65 -15.98 2.97
CA VAL A 493 7.46 -16.63 4.27
C VAL A 493 6.56 -15.78 5.16
N VAL A 494 5.65 -16.43 5.90
CA VAL A 494 4.82 -15.79 6.92
C VAL A 494 5.08 -16.38 8.29
N MET A 495 4.98 -15.57 9.34
CA MET A 495 5.01 -16.02 10.74
C MET A 495 3.89 -15.37 11.53
N TYR A 496 2.95 -16.19 12.00
CA TYR A 496 1.76 -15.76 12.72
C TYR A 496 1.52 -16.58 13.97
N ARG A 497 0.75 -16.01 14.90
CA ARG A 497 0.20 -16.71 16.05
C ARG A 497 -1.04 -17.51 15.62
N GLU A 498 -0.81 -18.72 15.17
CA GLU A 498 -1.84 -19.65 14.72
C GLU A 498 -1.32 -21.08 14.79
N ARG A 499 -2.23 -22.06 14.79
CA ARG A 499 -1.88 -23.47 14.98
C ARG A 499 -2.55 -24.35 13.93
N GLY A 500 -1.73 -25.06 13.15
CA GLY A 500 -2.21 -26.04 12.17
C GLY A 500 -2.95 -25.40 11.00
N VAL A 501 -2.64 -24.14 10.67
CA VAL A 501 -3.22 -23.48 9.49
C VAL A 501 -2.47 -23.94 8.26
N GLU A 502 -3.16 -24.57 7.33
CA GLU A 502 -2.58 -24.96 6.04
C GLU A 502 -2.87 -23.88 4.99
N TYR A 503 -1.84 -23.53 4.23
CA TYR A 503 -1.89 -22.59 3.12
C TYR A 503 -1.71 -23.35 1.81
N PRO A 504 -2.56 -23.12 0.79
CA PRO A 504 -2.49 -23.88 -0.46
C PRO A 504 -1.14 -23.80 -1.17
N SER A 505 -0.43 -22.66 -1.09
CA SER A 505 0.89 -22.52 -1.73
C SER A 505 2.07 -22.83 -0.79
N ALA A 506 1.85 -23.39 0.40
CA ALA A 506 2.92 -23.72 1.32
C ALA A 506 3.77 -24.90 0.85
N THR A 507 5.08 -24.76 0.98
CA THR A 507 6.05 -25.82 0.75
C THR A 507 6.57 -26.43 2.06
N ARG A 508 6.61 -25.65 3.15
CA ARG A 508 7.13 -26.09 4.45
C ARG A 508 6.54 -25.31 5.61
N TYR A 509 6.38 -25.98 6.75
CA TYR A 509 5.90 -25.39 8.00
C TYR A 509 6.86 -25.64 9.17
N TYR A 510 6.88 -24.69 10.11
CA TYR A 510 7.65 -24.76 11.34
C TYR A 510 6.76 -24.36 12.52
N CYS A 511 6.64 -25.22 13.53
CA CYS A 511 5.82 -24.98 14.71
C CYS A 511 6.47 -25.63 15.93
N GLY A 512 6.94 -24.82 16.89
CA GLY A 512 7.82 -25.30 17.95
C GLY A 512 9.06 -25.99 17.36
N THR A 513 9.34 -27.22 17.82
CA THR A 513 10.43 -28.05 17.28
C THR A 513 10.02 -28.90 16.07
N ARG A 514 8.75 -28.88 15.68
CA ARG A 514 8.23 -29.69 14.57
C ARG A 514 8.40 -28.95 13.25
N VAL A 515 8.88 -29.66 12.23
CA VAL A 515 8.98 -29.19 10.84
C VAL A 515 8.43 -30.26 9.92
N TRP A 516 7.65 -29.87 8.93
CA TRP A 516 7.12 -30.79 7.91
C TRP A 516 6.95 -30.07 6.58
N ASP A 517 7.12 -30.83 5.51
CA ASP A 517 6.92 -30.37 4.14
C ASP A 517 5.46 -30.54 3.72
N SER A 518 5.05 -29.74 2.75
CA SER A 518 3.74 -29.82 2.10
C SER A 518 3.92 -29.63 0.59
N THR A 519 3.04 -30.26 -0.18
CA THR A 519 3.02 -30.11 -1.63
C THR A 519 2.06 -28.98 -1.96
N PRO A 520 2.52 -27.87 -2.57
CA PRO A 520 1.65 -26.77 -2.96
C PRO A 520 0.54 -27.22 -3.93
N GLU A 521 -0.64 -26.66 -3.76
CA GLU A 521 -1.78 -26.79 -4.66
C GLU A 521 -1.69 -25.74 -5.77
N PHE A 522 -1.62 -26.21 -7.01
CA PHE A 522 -1.63 -25.37 -8.21
C PHE A 522 -2.83 -25.72 -9.10
N TYR A 523 -3.41 -24.71 -9.75
CA TYR A 523 -4.54 -24.90 -10.68
C TYR A 523 -4.19 -24.46 -12.11
N GLY A 524 -4.92 -24.99 -13.09
CA GLY A 524 -4.74 -24.65 -14.51
C GLY A 524 -3.42 -25.15 -15.11
N ALA A 525 -3.01 -26.36 -14.70
CA ALA A 525 -1.86 -27.08 -15.27
C ALA A 525 -2.16 -27.62 -16.67
#